data_AF-A0A9D2TMN5-F1
#
_entry.id   AF-A0A9D2TMN5-F1
#
_cell.length_a   1.000
_cell.length_b   1.000
_cell.length_c   1.000
_cell.angle_alpha   90.00
_cell.angle_beta   90.00
_cell.angle_gamma   90.00
#
_symmetry.space_group_name_H-M   'P 1'
#
loop_
_entity.id
_entity.type
_entity.pdbx_description
1 polymer ?
#
loop_
_entity_poly.entity_id
_entity_poly.type
_entity_poly.pdbx_seq_one_letter_code
_entity_poly.pdbx_strand_id
1 'polypeptide(L)'
;MQDTRETSARKHDILNGAVMAVILTVGMVDIIRYIILGAAVPLITVCVVEIIFAALSYTAWKTGLSPVFLPVAAAGAVLFFTTTHFETTMFNSGFAVQAAAASVGTIFGTAGQIRRKYALRKPSAAAILAGAMTAVLALGAWYGNTAAARGIENTARRSVWAVPEQYDSRECEQAGTVEELTYQTKAYATDGRDVEKKALVYLPFGYDETQSYNILYLMHGTGDDEEYWLKTHPQNKIMIDQMIARGDIDPLIIVTPTFYVEDDCMDDLDQLTYSFREELRNDLMPLAESRYSTYAKSCDDQGFTESRDHRAFAGLSRGAVTMYHSALCGSLDYFSWFGAFSGSRLFSGNDTVGGVFRLSDPLPLCVQWKL
;
A
#
# COMPACT_ATOMS: atom_id res chain seq x y z
N MET A 1 30.21 38.03 39.19
CA MET A 1 30.49 37.74 37.76
C MET A 1 30.85 36.27 37.48
N GLN A 2 31.46 35.56 38.42
CA GLN A 2 31.86 34.14 38.24
C GLN A 2 30.65 33.19 38.34
N ASP A 3 29.79 33.40 39.33
CA ASP A 3 28.56 32.64 39.59
C ASP A 3 27.52 32.68 38.43
N THR A 4 27.39 33.85 37.79
CA THR A 4 26.52 34.02 36.62
C THR A 4 27.03 33.33 35.35
N ARG A 5 28.35 33.13 35.21
CA ARG A 5 28.95 32.38 34.09
C ARG A 5 28.78 30.88 34.28
N GLU A 6 28.95 30.39 35.50
CA GLU A 6 28.82 28.98 35.85
C GLU A 6 27.38 28.48 35.71
N THR A 7 26.41 29.27 36.20
CA THR A 7 24.97 29.02 36.00
C THR A 7 24.58 28.98 34.52
N SER A 8 25.25 29.81 33.71
CA SER A 8 25.00 29.91 32.28
C SER A 8 25.55 28.72 31.49
N ALA A 9 26.76 28.26 31.83
CA ALA A 9 27.37 27.08 31.24
C ALA A 9 26.54 25.83 31.57
N ARG A 10 26.03 25.72 32.81
CA ARG A 10 25.13 24.63 33.21
C ARG A 10 23.83 24.59 32.39
N LYS A 11 23.23 25.75 32.09
CA LYS A 11 22.04 25.83 31.24
C LYS A 11 22.31 25.39 29.79
N HIS A 12 23.50 25.69 29.27
CA HIS A 12 23.92 25.28 27.93
C HIS A 12 24.16 23.76 27.84
N ASP A 13 24.82 23.18 28.84
CA ASP A 13 25.00 21.72 28.96
C ASP A 13 23.65 20.98 29.08
N ILE A 14 22.70 21.54 29.85
CA ILE A 14 21.34 20.99 29.97
C ILE A 14 20.61 21.02 28.62
N LEU A 15 20.70 22.13 27.87
CA LEU A 15 20.07 22.25 26.56
C LEU A 15 20.62 21.20 25.58
N ASN A 16 21.96 21.11 25.44
CA ASN A 16 22.56 20.14 24.53
C ASN A 16 22.26 18.69 24.96
N GLY A 17 22.22 18.42 26.26
CA GLY A 17 21.87 17.11 26.80
C GLY A 17 20.41 16.73 26.54
N ALA A 18 19.49 17.69 26.68
CA ALA A 18 18.08 17.50 26.37
C ALA A 18 17.84 17.24 24.88
N VAL A 19 18.50 17.99 24.00
CA VAL A 19 18.42 17.77 22.55
C VAL A 19 18.94 16.39 22.17
N MET A 20 20.09 15.99 22.70
CA MET A 20 20.64 14.64 22.49
C MET A 20 19.66 13.56 22.99
N ALA A 21 19.07 13.72 24.17
CA ALA A 21 18.13 12.74 24.72
C ALA A 21 16.89 12.56 23.84
N VAL A 22 16.33 13.65 23.30
CA VAL A 22 15.21 13.60 22.35
C VAL A 22 15.61 12.82 21.09
N ILE A 23 16.76 13.14 20.50
CA ILE A 23 17.23 12.48 19.27
C ILE A 23 17.38 10.97 19.48
N LEU A 24 18.01 10.56 20.58
CA LEU A 24 18.21 9.14 20.92
C LEU A 24 16.89 8.41 21.20
N THR A 25 15.96 9.06 21.89
CA THR A 25 14.66 8.45 22.24
C THR A 25 13.83 8.20 20.99
N VAL A 26 13.78 9.18 20.09
CA VAL A 26 13.07 9.06 18.81
C VAL A 26 13.74 8.00 17.93
N GLY A 27 15.07 7.98 17.88
CA GLY A 27 15.82 6.98 17.10
C GLY A 27 15.56 5.54 17.55
N MET A 28 15.43 5.31 18.86
CA MET A 28 15.03 3.99 19.38
C MET A 28 13.63 3.59 18.94
N VAL A 29 12.67 4.53 18.91
CA VAL A 29 11.31 4.26 18.42
C VAL A 29 11.33 3.91 16.93
N ASP A 30 12.11 4.65 16.13
CA ASP A 30 12.25 4.38 14.70
C ASP A 30 12.88 2.99 14.46
N ILE A 31 13.95 2.62 15.17
CA ILE A 31 14.55 1.28 15.07
C ILE A 31 13.52 0.19 15.43
N ILE A 32 12.77 0.33 16.53
CA ILE A 32 11.75 -0.65 16.93
C ILE A 32 10.68 -0.79 15.86
N ARG A 33 10.22 0.32 15.29
CA ARG A 33 9.24 0.33 14.21
C ARG A 33 9.75 -0.45 12.99
N TYR A 34 11.00 -0.21 12.58
CA TYR A 34 11.59 -0.91 11.44
C TYR A 34 11.90 -2.38 11.72
N ILE A 35 12.13 -2.78 12.98
CA ILE A 35 12.17 -4.19 13.39
C ILE A 35 10.80 -4.85 13.19
N ILE A 36 9.72 -4.19 13.63
CA ILE A 36 8.34 -4.72 13.49
C ILE A 36 7.95 -4.87 12.01
N LEU A 37 8.42 -3.97 11.14
CA LEU A 37 8.17 -4.04 9.69
C LEU A 37 8.85 -5.23 8.99
N GLY A 38 9.80 -5.91 9.62
CA GLY A 38 10.43 -7.13 9.10
C GLY A 38 11.35 -6.96 7.88
N ALA A 39 11.61 -5.72 7.43
CA ALA A 39 12.43 -5.44 6.25
C ALA A 39 13.90 -5.18 6.63
N ALA A 40 14.80 -6.11 6.28
CA ALA A 40 16.20 -6.07 6.69
C ALA A 40 16.99 -4.86 6.14
N VAL A 41 16.79 -4.49 4.88
CA VAL A 41 17.56 -3.41 4.24
C VAL A 41 17.17 -2.01 4.79
N PRO A 42 15.87 -1.66 4.91
CA PRO A 42 15.46 -0.44 5.59
C PRO A 42 15.92 -0.38 7.05
N LEU A 43 15.84 -1.50 7.78
CA LEU A 43 16.30 -1.58 9.17
C LEU A 43 17.81 -1.26 9.30
N ILE A 44 18.66 -1.89 8.47
CA ILE A 44 20.11 -1.60 8.48
C ILE A 44 20.37 -0.13 8.20
N THR A 45 19.66 0.46 7.24
CA THR A 45 19.82 1.86 6.85
C THR A 45 19.45 2.80 8.01
N VAL A 46 18.32 2.55 8.66
CA VAL A 46 17.86 3.35 9.82
C VAL A 46 18.83 3.21 10.99
N CYS A 47 19.27 2.00 11.31
CA CYS A 47 20.28 1.77 12.35
C CYS A 47 21.57 2.56 12.09
N VAL A 48 22.06 2.58 10.84
CA VAL A 48 23.24 3.36 10.48
C VAL A 48 22.99 4.84 10.74
N VAL A 49 21.89 5.41 10.21
CA VAL A 49 21.52 6.82 10.38
C VAL A 49 21.45 7.21 11.86
N GLU A 50 20.77 6.39 12.67
CA GLU A 50 20.58 6.66 14.10
C GLU A 50 21.89 6.62 14.89
N ILE A 51 22.82 5.74 14.53
CA ILE A 51 24.17 5.72 15.11
C ILE A 51 24.92 7.03 14.80
N ILE A 52 24.75 7.60 13.60
CA ILE A 52 25.36 8.89 13.24
C ILE A 52 24.75 10.02 14.06
N PHE A 53 23.43 10.07 14.14
CA PHE A 53 22.70 11.09 14.90
C PHE A 53 23.08 11.04 16.37
N ALA A 54 23.21 9.84 16.94
CA ALA A 54 23.72 9.62 18.28
C ALA A 54 25.14 10.14 18.46
N ALA A 55 26.07 9.80 17.55
CA ALA A 55 27.47 10.19 17.65
C ALA A 55 27.68 11.72 17.54
N LEU A 56 26.97 12.37 16.61
CA LEU A 56 27.01 13.83 16.45
C LEU A 56 26.40 14.54 17.66
N SER A 57 25.25 14.06 18.14
CA SER A 57 24.57 14.63 19.30
C SER A 57 25.39 14.47 20.59
N TYR A 58 26.02 13.31 20.77
CA TYR A 58 26.97 13.07 21.86
C TYR A 58 28.18 14.00 21.78
N THR A 59 28.71 14.22 20.57
CA THR A 59 29.83 15.15 20.36
C THR A 59 29.42 16.58 20.71
N ALA A 60 28.26 17.04 20.27
CA ALA A 60 27.73 18.37 20.58
C ALA A 60 27.57 18.57 22.10
N TRP A 61 27.02 17.58 22.81
CA TRP A 61 26.86 17.63 24.26
C TRP A 61 28.21 17.58 25.00
N LYS A 62 29.10 16.65 24.63
CA LYS A 62 30.37 16.45 25.33
C LYS A 62 31.33 17.64 25.18
N THR A 63 31.36 18.23 23.99
CA THR A 63 32.28 19.33 23.64
C THR A 63 31.70 20.70 23.97
N GLY A 64 30.37 20.80 24.11
CA GLY A 64 29.65 22.07 24.17
C GLY A 64 29.59 22.78 22.81
N LEU A 65 29.94 22.13 21.70
CA LEU A 65 29.90 22.72 20.36
C LEU A 65 28.52 22.52 19.73
N SER A 66 27.57 23.40 20.06
CA SER A 66 26.20 23.33 19.57
C SER A 66 26.03 23.36 18.03
N PRO A 67 26.90 24.01 17.23
CA PRO A 67 26.82 23.92 15.76
C PRO A 67 26.89 22.49 15.19
N VAL A 68 27.39 21.52 15.96
CA VAL A 68 27.45 20.10 15.54
C VAL A 68 26.06 19.46 15.41
N PHE A 69 25.00 20.08 15.93
CA PHE A 69 23.63 19.66 15.66
C PHE A 69 23.13 20.01 14.25
N LEU A 70 23.78 20.94 13.53
CA LEU A 70 23.31 21.41 12.23
C LEU A 70 23.26 20.28 11.17
N PRO A 71 24.26 19.39 11.04
CA PRO A 71 24.16 18.25 10.13
C PRO A 71 23.02 17.29 10.48
N VAL A 72 22.72 17.09 11.76
CA VAL A 72 21.57 16.27 12.20
C VAL A 72 20.26 16.94 11.80
N ALA A 73 20.15 18.26 11.99
CA ALA A 73 18.97 19.03 11.59
C ALA A 73 18.71 18.96 10.07
N ALA A 74 19.76 19.17 9.26
CA ALA A 74 19.66 19.11 7.81
C ALA A 74 19.35 17.69 7.31
N ALA A 75 20.07 16.69 7.80
CA ALA A 75 19.86 15.30 7.41
C ALA A 75 18.48 14.79 7.83
N GLY A 76 18.02 15.10 9.04
CA GLY A 76 16.68 14.73 9.50
C GLY A 76 15.58 15.36 8.65
N ALA A 77 15.73 16.63 8.24
CA ALA A 77 14.76 17.28 7.37
C ALA A 77 14.74 16.64 5.97
N VAL A 78 15.91 16.37 5.39
CA VAL A 78 16.02 15.68 4.09
C VAL A 78 15.39 14.29 4.17
N LEU A 79 15.73 13.51 5.20
CA LEU A 79 15.18 12.17 5.40
C LEU A 79 13.66 12.22 5.58
N PHE A 80 13.14 13.18 6.35
CA PHE A 80 11.69 13.37 6.47
C PHE A 80 11.04 13.59 5.11
N PHE A 81 11.49 14.56 4.33
CA PHE A 81 10.85 14.88 3.03
C PHE A 81 11.09 13.82 1.95
N THR A 82 12.17 13.05 2.02
CA THR A 82 12.48 12.02 1.00
C THR A 82 11.94 10.64 1.35
N THR A 83 11.63 10.37 2.62
CA THR A 83 11.14 9.06 3.07
C THR A 83 9.69 9.09 3.56
N THR A 84 9.10 10.27 3.74
CA THR A 84 7.68 10.40 4.06
C THR A 84 6.86 10.41 2.78
N HIS A 85 6.07 9.37 2.59
CA HIS A 85 5.08 9.31 1.52
C HIS A 85 3.73 9.66 2.11
N PHE A 86 3.28 10.90 1.91
CA PHE A 86 2.02 11.44 2.46
C PHE A 86 0.77 10.66 2.01
N GLU A 87 0.87 9.88 0.94
CA GLU A 87 -0.19 9.02 0.39
C GLU A 87 -0.21 7.61 1.01
N THR A 88 0.78 7.25 1.84
CA THR A 88 0.89 5.92 2.46
C THR A 88 0.93 6.05 4.00
N THR A 89 0.68 4.95 4.72
CA THR A 89 0.77 4.91 6.20
C THR A 89 2.20 4.94 6.74
N MET A 90 3.23 4.90 5.89
CA MET A 90 4.63 5.03 6.30
C MET A 90 5.02 6.49 6.49
N PHE A 91 4.61 7.04 7.63
CA PHE A 91 4.94 8.40 8.03
C PHE A 91 6.21 8.42 8.89
N ASN A 92 7.35 8.84 8.36
CA ASN A 92 8.62 8.91 9.11
C ASN A 92 8.74 10.21 9.92
N SER A 93 7.73 10.48 10.77
CA SER A 93 7.70 11.66 11.64
C SER A 93 8.86 11.74 12.62
N GLY A 94 9.52 10.62 12.95
CA GLY A 94 10.70 10.60 13.82
C GLY A 94 11.81 11.52 13.32
N PHE A 95 12.13 11.45 12.02
CA PHE A 95 13.14 12.33 11.41
C PHE A 95 12.75 13.82 11.45
N ALA A 96 11.45 14.16 11.37
CA ALA A 96 11.00 15.54 11.55
C ALA A 96 11.19 16.03 13.00
N VAL A 97 10.88 15.18 13.99
CA VAL A 97 11.07 15.51 15.41
C VAL A 97 12.55 15.68 15.73
N GLN A 98 13.41 14.79 15.23
CA GLN A 98 14.86 14.88 15.37
C GLN A 98 15.41 16.14 14.69
N ALA A 99 14.93 16.47 13.49
CA ALA A 99 15.33 17.69 12.78
C ALA A 99 14.95 18.96 13.55
N ALA A 100 13.74 19.01 14.10
CA ALA A 100 13.27 20.12 14.93
C ALA A 100 14.11 20.26 16.20
N ALA A 101 14.36 19.16 16.92
CA ALA A 101 15.17 19.15 18.14
C ALA A 101 16.62 19.61 17.87
N ALA A 102 17.24 19.10 16.81
CA ALA A 102 18.58 19.49 16.39
C ALA A 102 18.65 20.95 15.94
N SER A 103 17.59 21.47 15.30
CA SER A 103 17.47 22.89 14.92
C SER A 103 17.44 23.79 16.16
N VAL A 104 16.67 23.40 17.19
CA VAL A 104 16.64 24.10 18.49
C VAL A 104 18.04 24.11 19.13
N GLY A 105 18.71 22.96 19.19
CA GLY A 105 20.07 22.84 19.71
C GLY A 105 21.07 23.72 18.97
N THR A 106 20.97 23.75 17.63
CA THR A 106 21.82 24.58 16.78
C THR A 106 21.59 26.06 17.04
N ILE A 107 20.35 26.54 16.96
CA ILE A 107 20.02 27.97 17.02
C ILE A 107 20.28 28.53 18.42
N PHE A 108 19.66 27.95 19.45
CA PHE A 108 19.75 28.48 20.81
C PHE A 108 21.11 28.20 21.45
N GLY A 109 21.71 27.03 21.15
CA GLY A 109 23.03 26.67 21.62
C GLY A 109 24.12 27.57 21.04
N THR A 110 24.08 27.84 19.72
CA THR A 110 25.04 28.74 19.06
C THR A 110 24.86 30.19 19.47
N ALA A 111 23.61 30.68 19.56
CA ALA A 111 23.33 32.02 20.05
C ALA A 111 23.82 32.22 21.49
N GLY A 112 23.65 31.21 22.35
CA GLY A 112 24.20 31.19 23.70
C GLY A 112 25.73 31.25 23.70
N GLN A 113 26.37 30.46 22.84
CA GLN A 113 27.83 30.37 22.72
C GLN A 113 28.47 31.68 22.24
N ILE A 114 27.87 32.34 21.24
CA ILE A 114 28.32 33.64 20.74
C ILE A 114 28.14 34.74 21.80
N ARG A 115 26.96 34.81 22.44
CA ARG A 115 26.65 35.89 23.40
C ARG A 115 27.43 35.79 24.71
N ARG A 116 27.77 34.58 25.16
CA ARG A 116 28.31 34.36 26.52
C ARG A 116 29.75 33.83 26.56
N LYS A 117 30.40 33.66 25.40
CA LYS A 117 31.79 33.21 25.24
C LYS A 117 32.12 31.98 26.10
N TYR A 118 31.29 30.94 26.00
CA TYR A 118 31.55 29.69 26.70
C TYR A 118 32.87 29.06 26.22
N ALA A 119 33.67 28.56 27.16
CA ALA A 119 34.87 27.81 26.82
C ALA A 119 34.45 26.43 26.26
N LEU A 120 34.81 26.17 25.01
CA LEU A 120 34.65 24.84 24.42
C LEU A 120 35.49 23.83 25.18
N ARG A 121 34.92 22.66 25.47
CA ARG A 121 35.71 21.52 25.95
C ARG A 121 36.43 20.95 24.75
N LYS A 122 37.76 20.78 24.84
CA LYS A 122 38.55 20.24 23.72
C LYS A 122 37.93 18.91 23.25
N PRO A 123 37.46 18.81 22.00
CA PRO A 123 37.06 17.52 21.45
C PRO A 123 38.28 16.60 21.45
N SER A 124 38.09 15.32 21.79
CA SER A 124 39.13 14.34 21.49
C SER A 124 39.28 14.25 19.98
N ALA A 125 40.51 14.17 19.47
CA ALA A 125 40.76 13.98 18.05
C ALA A 125 39.97 12.77 17.51
N ALA A 126 39.78 11.73 18.34
CA ALA A 126 38.97 10.56 18.07
C ALA A 126 37.48 10.88 17.80
N ALA A 127 36.87 11.84 18.52
CA ALA A 127 35.46 12.18 18.31
C ALA A 127 35.23 12.94 17.00
N ILE A 128 36.17 13.81 16.62
CA ILE A 128 36.13 14.50 15.32
C ILE A 128 36.37 13.51 14.19
N LEU A 129 37.36 12.62 14.33
CA LEU A 129 37.67 11.61 13.33
C LEU A 129 36.51 10.62 13.13
N ALA A 130 35.87 10.20 14.22
CA ALA A 130 34.70 9.34 14.18
C ALA A 130 33.54 10.03 13.45
N GLY A 131 33.19 11.27 13.82
CA GLY A 131 32.13 12.02 13.14
C GLY A 131 32.40 12.23 11.65
N ALA A 132 33.64 12.56 11.27
CA ALA A 132 34.04 12.75 9.88
C ALA A 132 34.03 11.42 9.08
N MET A 133 34.60 10.35 9.64
CA MET A 133 34.60 9.03 8.99
C MET A 133 33.19 8.49 8.81
N THR A 134 32.33 8.62 9.82
CA THR A 134 30.95 8.15 9.75
C THR A 134 30.13 8.96 8.73
N ALA A 135 30.33 10.28 8.62
CA ALA A 135 29.70 11.09 7.58
C ALA A 135 30.19 10.73 6.17
N VAL A 136 31.48 10.47 5.98
CA VAL A 136 32.05 10.04 4.69
C VAL A 136 31.55 8.65 4.29
N LEU A 137 31.51 7.70 5.23
CA LEU A 137 30.97 6.36 4.97
C LEU A 137 29.48 6.40 4.66
N ALA A 138 28.71 7.27 5.33
CA ALA A 138 27.29 7.45 5.07
C ALA A 138 27.01 8.12 3.73
N LEU A 139 27.77 9.16 3.36
CA LEU A 139 27.67 9.80 2.05
C LEU A 139 28.12 8.84 0.93
N GLY A 140 29.15 8.04 1.17
CA GLY A 140 29.62 7.00 0.24
C GLY A 140 28.59 5.89 0.06
N ALA A 141 27.97 5.41 1.13
CA ALA A 141 26.91 4.41 1.08
C ALA A 141 25.62 4.96 0.45
N TRP A 142 25.23 6.21 0.78
CA TRP A 142 24.10 6.88 0.16
C TRP A 142 24.33 7.09 -1.33
N TYR A 143 25.50 7.58 -1.74
CA TYR A 143 25.88 7.76 -3.15
C TYR A 143 25.94 6.41 -3.88
N GLY A 144 26.53 5.38 -3.27
CA GLY A 144 26.56 4.02 -3.84
C GLY A 144 25.16 3.45 -4.04
N ASN A 145 24.28 3.59 -3.04
CA ASN A 145 22.90 3.11 -3.12
C ASN A 145 22.04 3.94 -4.08
N THR A 146 22.23 5.26 -4.15
CA THR A 146 21.52 6.10 -5.14
C THR A 146 22.05 5.92 -6.55
N ALA A 147 23.35 5.70 -6.74
CA ALA A 147 23.94 5.37 -8.04
C ALA A 147 23.51 3.97 -8.51
N ALA A 148 23.45 2.99 -7.60
CA ALA A 148 22.85 1.68 -7.87
C ALA A 148 21.35 1.82 -8.19
N ALA A 149 20.59 2.62 -7.42
CA ALA A 149 19.18 2.91 -7.68
C ALA A 149 18.93 3.65 -9.00
N ARG A 150 19.88 4.46 -9.48
CA ARG A 150 19.84 5.11 -10.80
C ARG A 150 20.30 4.20 -11.94
N GLY A 151 21.23 3.27 -11.70
CA GLY A 151 21.54 2.19 -12.65
C GLY A 151 20.39 1.20 -12.83
N ILE A 152 19.44 1.21 -11.89
CA ILE A 152 18.13 0.53 -11.92
C ILE A 152 17.09 1.43 -12.63
N GLU A 153 17.49 2.33 -13.55
CA GLU A 153 16.54 3.15 -14.35
C GLU A 153 15.61 2.30 -15.24
N ASN A 154 15.93 1.02 -15.47
CA ASN A 154 15.04 0.07 -16.14
C ASN A 154 14.20 -0.80 -15.18
N THR A 155 14.31 -0.60 -13.87
CA THR A 155 13.66 -1.45 -12.86
C THR A 155 12.98 -0.66 -11.73
N ALA A 156 13.30 0.62 -11.53
CA ALA A 156 12.82 1.47 -10.44
C ALA A 156 11.45 2.15 -10.72
N ARG A 157 10.55 1.45 -11.41
CA ARG A 157 9.09 1.60 -11.22
C ARG A 157 8.44 0.34 -10.64
N ARG A 158 9.18 -0.75 -10.45
CA ARG A 158 8.62 -2.01 -9.96
C ARG A 158 8.53 -2.10 -8.42
N SER A 159 9.48 -1.63 -7.61
CA SER A 159 9.59 -2.17 -6.23
C SER A 159 8.68 -1.60 -5.11
N VAL A 160 7.81 -0.61 -5.35
CA VAL A 160 6.79 -0.21 -4.34
C VAL A 160 5.38 -0.68 -4.72
N TRP A 161 5.19 -1.05 -5.98
CA TRP A 161 3.91 -1.50 -6.56
C TRP A 161 3.98 -2.89 -7.20
N ALA A 162 5.14 -3.55 -7.18
CA ALA A 162 5.29 -4.90 -7.69
C ALA A 162 4.66 -5.86 -6.70
N VAL A 163 3.95 -6.83 -7.27
CA VAL A 163 3.60 -8.07 -6.60
C VAL A 163 4.88 -8.58 -5.90
N PRO A 164 4.86 -8.77 -4.57
CA PRO A 164 6.01 -9.29 -3.85
C PRO A 164 6.55 -10.57 -4.52
N GLU A 165 7.88 -10.73 -4.59
CA GLU A 165 8.54 -11.86 -5.29
C GLU A 165 7.98 -13.23 -4.87
N GLN A 166 7.53 -13.33 -3.63
CA GLN A 166 6.92 -14.53 -3.07
C GLN A 166 5.60 -14.97 -3.72
N TYR A 167 4.95 -14.08 -4.47
CA TYR A 167 3.75 -14.34 -5.28
C TYR A 167 4.02 -14.21 -6.79
N ASP A 168 5.26 -13.95 -7.20
CA ASP A 168 5.61 -13.69 -8.59
C ASP A 168 6.11 -14.97 -9.30
N SER A 169 5.65 -15.13 -10.55
CA SER A 169 6.12 -15.98 -11.67
C SER A 169 6.51 -17.46 -11.47
N ARG A 170 6.58 -17.99 -10.25
CA ARG A 170 6.83 -19.41 -10.00
C ARG A 170 5.53 -20.16 -9.84
N GLU A 171 5.33 -21.19 -10.66
CA GLU A 171 4.19 -22.10 -10.53
C GLU A 171 4.08 -22.65 -9.10
N CYS A 172 2.85 -22.62 -8.58
CA CYS A 172 2.52 -23.20 -7.29
C CYS A 172 2.30 -24.70 -7.44
N GLU A 173 2.86 -25.53 -6.55
CA GLU A 173 2.58 -26.97 -6.53
C GLU A 173 1.10 -27.27 -6.23
N GLN A 174 0.44 -26.34 -5.52
CA GLN A 174 -0.99 -26.35 -5.21
C GLN A 174 -1.73 -25.35 -6.11
N ALA A 175 -1.62 -25.54 -7.43
CA ALA A 175 -2.28 -24.67 -8.40
C ALA A 175 -3.78 -24.98 -8.53
N GLY A 176 -4.62 -23.95 -8.50
CA GLY A 176 -6.02 -24.03 -8.88
C GLY A 176 -6.21 -24.27 -10.37
N THR A 177 -7.46 -24.41 -10.81
CA THR A 177 -7.83 -24.60 -12.22
C THR A 177 -8.58 -23.40 -12.77
N VAL A 178 -8.58 -23.24 -14.09
CA VAL A 178 -9.41 -22.25 -14.79
C VAL A 178 -10.22 -23.00 -15.83
N GLU A 179 -11.54 -22.84 -15.78
CA GLU A 179 -12.47 -23.41 -16.75
C GLU A 179 -13.37 -22.35 -17.39
N GLU A 180 -13.97 -22.70 -18.53
CA GLU A 180 -14.90 -21.83 -19.26
C GLU A 180 -16.34 -22.14 -18.83
N LEU A 181 -17.09 -21.08 -18.54
CA LEU A 181 -18.51 -21.11 -18.25
C LEU A 181 -19.26 -20.40 -19.38
N THR A 182 -19.95 -21.17 -20.22
CA THR A 182 -20.84 -20.64 -21.26
C THR A 182 -22.27 -20.53 -20.72
N TYR A 183 -22.94 -19.42 -21.03
CA TYR A 183 -24.28 -19.14 -20.54
C TYR A 183 -25.13 -18.37 -21.55
N GLN A 184 -26.43 -18.61 -21.51
CA GLN A 184 -27.41 -17.88 -22.29
C GLN A 184 -27.86 -16.66 -21.47
N THR A 185 -27.95 -15.51 -22.11
CA THR A 185 -28.42 -14.25 -21.52
C THR A 185 -29.07 -13.40 -22.60
N LYS A 186 -29.40 -12.14 -22.28
CA LYS A 186 -30.02 -11.19 -23.21
C LYS A 186 -29.14 -9.99 -23.43
N ALA A 187 -29.28 -9.39 -24.60
CA ALA A 187 -28.68 -8.10 -24.91
C ALA A 187 -29.42 -6.94 -24.18
N TYR A 188 -29.34 -6.91 -22.85
CA TYR A 188 -30.08 -5.95 -22.01
C TYR A 188 -29.76 -4.48 -22.31
N ALA A 189 -28.58 -4.20 -22.88
CA ALA A 189 -28.17 -2.87 -23.27
C ALA A 189 -28.77 -2.40 -24.60
N THR A 190 -29.29 -3.31 -25.43
CA THR A 190 -29.72 -3.01 -26.80
C THR A 190 -31.18 -3.47 -27.03
N ASP A 191 -31.39 -4.55 -27.79
CA ASP A 191 -32.71 -4.99 -28.26
C ASP A 191 -33.30 -6.16 -27.44
N GLY A 192 -32.57 -6.64 -26.44
CA GLY A 192 -33.00 -7.74 -25.56
C GLY A 192 -33.03 -9.11 -26.24
N ARG A 193 -32.37 -9.28 -27.39
CA ARG A 193 -32.22 -10.59 -28.06
C ARG A 193 -31.45 -11.58 -27.19
N ASP A 194 -31.75 -12.87 -27.35
CA ASP A 194 -30.98 -13.92 -26.71
C ASP A 194 -29.56 -13.98 -27.30
N VAL A 195 -28.57 -14.08 -26.42
CA VAL A 195 -27.14 -14.15 -26.76
C VAL A 195 -26.45 -15.21 -25.90
N GLU A 196 -25.46 -15.88 -26.48
CA GLU A 196 -24.59 -16.78 -25.74
C GLU A 196 -23.31 -16.04 -25.37
N LYS A 197 -22.94 -16.08 -24.08
CA LYS A 197 -21.74 -15.45 -23.55
C LYS A 197 -20.87 -16.44 -22.79
N LYS A 198 -19.64 -16.02 -22.55
CA LYS A 198 -18.62 -16.79 -21.85
C LYS A 198 -18.10 -16.00 -20.66
N ALA A 199 -17.73 -16.73 -19.62
CA ALA A 199 -16.93 -16.26 -18.51
C ALA A 199 -15.85 -17.29 -18.21
N LEU A 200 -14.74 -16.87 -17.61
CA LEU A 200 -13.80 -17.83 -17.02
C LEU A 200 -14.07 -17.97 -15.53
N VAL A 201 -13.84 -19.17 -15.01
CA VAL A 201 -14.00 -19.51 -13.60
C VAL A 201 -12.71 -20.09 -13.07
N TYR A 202 -12.12 -19.43 -12.09
CA TYR A 202 -11.03 -19.98 -11.28
C TYR A 202 -11.60 -20.80 -10.13
N LEU A 203 -11.11 -22.03 -9.96
CA LEU A 203 -11.37 -22.88 -8.80
C LEU A 203 -10.07 -23.07 -8.01
N PRO A 204 -10.11 -22.93 -6.68
CA PRO A 204 -8.91 -23.07 -5.86
C PRO A 204 -8.41 -24.53 -5.87
N PHE A 205 -7.13 -24.71 -5.56
CA PHE A 205 -6.56 -26.07 -5.43
C PHE A 205 -7.33 -26.88 -4.39
N GLY A 206 -7.72 -28.11 -4.77
CA GLY A 206 -8.50 -28.98 -3.90
C GLY A 206 -9.97 -28.56 -3.74
N TYR A 207 -10.51 -27.77 -4.67
CA TYR A 207 -11.94 -27.46 -4.72
C TYR A 207 -12.80 -28.72 -4.55
N ASP A 208 -13.76 -28.63 -3.63
CA ASP A 208 -14.63 -29.73 -3.18
C ASP A 208 -16.06 -29.21 -3.08
N GLU A 209 -16.98 -29.81 -3.84
CA GLU A 209 -18.38 -29.40 -3.89
C GLU A 209 -19.09 -29.49 -2.53
N THR A 210 -18.56 -30.25 -1.57
CA THR A 210 -19.12 -30.36 -0.22
C THR A 210 -18.78 -29.16 0.69
N GLN A 211 -17.87 -28.29 0.25
CA GLN A 211 -17.46 -27.07 0.95
C GLN A 211 -18.02 -25.83 0.28
N SER A 212 -18.37 -24.80 1.06
CA SER A 212 -18.84 -23.52 0.54
C SER A 212 -17.68 -22.53 0.41
N TYR A 213 -17.54 -21.92 -0.77
CA TYR A 213 -16.48 -20.94 -1.05
C TYR A 213 -17.04 -19.52 -1.18
N ASN A 214 -16.24 -18.53 -0.80
CA ASN A 214 -16.50 -17.13 -1.17
C ASN A 214 -16.36 -17.00 -2.69
N ILE A 215 -17.07 -16.04 -3.29
CA ILE A 215 -17.04 -15.82 -4.74
C ILE A 215 -16.77 -14.34 -5.09
N LEU A 216 -15.86 -14.13 -6.03
CA LEU A 216 -15.49 -12.83 -6.58
C LEU A 216 -15.88 -12.76 -8.06
N TYR A 217 -16.71 -11.78 -8.42
CA TYR A 217 -16.93 -11.39 -9.81
C TYR A 217 -15.94 -10.28 -10.17
N LEU A 218 -15.07 -10.53 -11.15
CA LEU A 218 -13.94 -9.66 -11.48
C LEU A 218 -13.99 -9.20 -12.94
N MET A 219 -14.30 -7.91 -13.13
CA MET A 219 -14.56 -7.31 -14.44
C MET A 219 -13.32 -6.65 -15.06
N HIS A 220 -13.13 -6.82 -16.37
CA HIS A 220 -12.04 -6.23 -17.16
C HIS A 220 -12.32 -4.76 -17.55
N GLY A 221 -11.37 -4.12 -18.24
CA GLY A 221 -11.48 -2.74 -18.74
C GLY A 221 -12.03 -2.63 -20.17
N THR A 222 -12.19 -1.41 -20.68
CA THR A 222 -12.55 -1.19 -22.09
C THR A 222 -11.50 -1.77 -23.02
N GLY A 223 -11.93 -2.55 -24.01
CA GLY A 223 -11.05 -3.16 -25.02
C GLY A 223 -10.49 -4.53 -24.65
N ASP A 224 -10.81 -5.03 -23.46
CA ASP A 224 -10.50 -6.38 -23.00
C ASP A 224 -11.77 -7.27 -23.02
N ASP A 225 -11.63 -8.52 -22.58
CA ASP A 225 -12.69 -9.55 -22.55
C ASP A 225 -12.63 -10.41 -21.26
N GLU A 226 -13.45 -11.45 -21.19
CA GLU A 226 -13.50 -12.41 -20.08
C GLU A 226 -12.17 -13.13 -19.81
N GLU A 227 -11.26 -13.17 -20.80
CA GLU A 227 -9.98 -13.85 -20.71
C GLU A 227 -8.90 -13.00 -20.02
N TYR A 228 -9.11 -11.67 -19.94
CA TYR A 228 -8.13 -10.69 -19.48
C TYR A 228 -7.39 -11.08 -18.21
N TRP A 229 -8.14 -11.41 -17.15
CA TRP A 229 -7.58 -11.60 -15.82
C TRP A 229 -6.87 -12.94 -15.65
N LEU A 230 -7.36 -14.03 -16.27
CA LEU A 230 -6.94 -15.40 -15.97
C LEU A 230 -6.15 -16.08 -17.09
N LYS A 231 -6.37 -15.70 -18.36
CA LYS A 231 -5.69 -16.26 -19.54
C LYS A 231 -4.73 -15.28 -20.18
N THR A 232 -5.15 -14.03 -20.42
CA THR A 232 -4.28 -12.99 -21.02
C THR A 232 -3.17 -12.57 -20.05
N HIS A 233 -3.47 -12.56 -18.76
CA HIS A 233 -2.53 -12.24 -17.68
C HIS A 233 -2.40 -13.41 -16.68
N PRO A 234 -1.80 -14.55 -17.10
CA PRO A 234 -1.77 -15.79 -16.30
C PRO A 234 -1.01 -15.64 -14.98
N GLN A 235 -0.15 -14.63 -14.84
CA GLN A 235 0.50 -14.28 -13.58
C GLN A 235 -0.48 -13.96 -12.45
N ASN A 236 -1.68 -13.49 -12.75
CA ASN A 236 -2.69 -13.22 -11.73
C ASN A 236 -3.16 -14.52 -11.08
N LYS A 237 -3.37 -15.57 -11.88
CA LYS A 237 -3.69 -16.92 -11.37
C LYS A 237 -2.56 -17.44 -10.46
N ILE A 238 -1.31 -17.30 -10.90
CA ILE A 238 -0.13 -17.70 -10.10
C ILE A 238 -0.12 -16.97 -8.76
N MET A 239 -0.37 -15.66 -8.77
CA MET A 239 -0.44 -14.85 -7.56
C MET A 239 -1.55 -15.34 -6.61
N ILE A 240 -2.75 -15.62 -7.14
CA ILE A 240 -3.87 -16.17 -6.35
C ILE A 240 -3.50 -17.53 -5.74
N ASP A 241 -2.93 -18.44 -6.54
CA ASP A 241 -2.51 -19.76 -6.09
C ASP A 241 -1.48 -19.67 -4.95
N GLN A 242 -0.50 -18.76 -5.08
CA GLN A 242 0.53 -18.54 -4.06
C GLN A 242 -0.07 -17.96 -2.78
N MET A 243 -0.99 -16.99 -2.88
CA MET A 243 -1.65 -16.39 -1.72
C MET A 243 -2.49 -17.43 -0.95
N ILE A 244 -3.20 -18.31 -1.67
CA ILE A 244 -3.98 -19.40 -1.05
C ILE A 244 -3.05 -20.44 -0.41
N ALA A 245 -2.03 -20.91 -1.12
CA ALA A 245 -1.10 -21.93 -0.60
C ALA A 245 -0.35 -21.46 0.66
N ARG A 246 -0.13 -20.15 0.80
CA ARG A 246 0.50 -19.53 1.97
C ARG A 246 -0.47 -19.22 3.11
N GLY A 247 -1.78 -19.30 2.87
CA GLY A 247 -2.81 -18.93 3.83
C GLY A 247 -2.96 -17.42 4.02
N ASP A 248 -2.53 -16.62 3.04
CA ASP A 248 -2.71 -15.16 3.08
C ASP A 248 -4.14 -14.75 2.70
N ILE A 249 -4.83 -15.59 1.91
CA ILE A 249 -6.26 -15.49 1.63
C ILE A 249 -6.91 -16.87 1.73
N ASP A 250 -8.19 -16.89 2.10
CA ASP A 250 -8.99 -18.12 2.05
C ASP A 250 -9.19 -18.57 0.59
N PRO A 251 -9.28 -19.90 0.33
CA PRO A 251 -9.72 -20.42 -0.96
C PRO A 251 -11.04 -19.79 -1.41
N LEU A 252 -11.08 -19.32 -2.65
CA LEU A 252 -12.25 -18.64 -3.22
C LEU A 252 -12.44 -18.98 -4.70
N ILE A 253 -13.66 -18.81 -5.19
CA ILE A 253 -14.02 -18.90 -6.60
C ILE A 253 -13.91 -17.50 -7.22
N ILE A 254 -13.38 -17.40 -8.44
CA ILE A 254 -13.34 -16.12 -9.17
C ILE A 254 -14.00 -16.31 -10.54
N VAL A 255 -14.98 -15.48 -10.85
CA VAL A 255 -15.69 -15.47 -12.14
C VAL A 255 -15.33 -14.19 -12.88
N THR A 256 -14.82 -14.29 -14.10
CA THR A 256 -14.44 -13.15 -14.94
C THR A 256 -15.37 -13.07 -16.15
N PRO A 257 -16.48 -12.30 -16.06
CA PRO A 257 -17.38 -12.08 -17.18
C PRO A 257 -16.94 -10.91 -18.06
N THR A 258 -17.66 -10.68 -19.16
CA THR A 258 -17.56 -9.46 -19.97
C THR A 258 -18.85 -8.64 -19.86
N PHE A 259 -18.75 -7.31 -19.86
CA PHE A 259 -19.91 -6.41 -19.97
C PHE A 259 -20.32 -6.14 -21.42
N TYR A 260 -19.53 -6.61 -22.40
CA TYR A 260 -19.86 -6.49 -23.81
C TYR A 260 -20.96 -7.48 -24.22
N VAL A 261 -21.73 -7.10 -25.24
CA VAL A 261 -22.72 -7.96 -25.89
C VAL A 261 -22.36 -8.01 -27.38
N GLU A 262 -21.54 -8.99 -27.76
CA GLU A 262 -21.02 -9.15 -29.14
C GLU A 262 -20.32 -7.87 -29.67
N ASP A 263 -20.23 -7.70 -31.01
CA ASP A 263 -19.53 -6.60 -31.68
C ASP A 263 -20.24 -5.22 -31.57
N ASP A 264 -21.41 -5.14 -30.94
CA ASP A 264 -22.38 -4.04 -31.09
C ASP A 264 -22.07 -2.76 -30.26
N CYS A 265 -20.96 -2.69 -29.54
CA CYS A 265 -20.93 -1.82 -28.34
C CYS A 265 -19.83 -0.76 -28.26
N MET A 266 -19.49 -0.10 -29.38
CA MET A 266 -18.52 1.00 -29.38
C MET A 266 -19.11 2.38 -29.05
N ASP A 267 -20.45 2.56 -29.14
CA ASP A 267 -21.05 3.91 -29.12
C ASP A 267 -21.55 4.38 -27.74
N ASP A 268 -22.02 3.48 -26.86
CA ASP A 268 -22.44 3.82 -25.48
C ASP A 268 -22.00 2.78 -24.45
N LEU A 269 -20.77 2.96 -23.95
CA LEU A 269 -20.18 2.09 -22.93
C LEU A 269 -20.89 2.21 -21.57
N ASP A 270 -21.54 3.33 -21.27
CA ASP A 270 -22.21 3.51 -19.98
C ASP A 270 -23.46 2.62 -19.92
N GLN A 271 -24.25 2.58 -20.99
CA GLN A 271 -25.43 1.73 -21.07
C GLN A 271 -25.09 0.24 -20.86
N LEU A 272 -23.97 -0.25 -21.40
CA LEU A 272 -23.49 -1.62 -21.15
C LEU A 272 -23.25 -1.86 -19.66
N THR A 273 -22.51 -0.95 -19.01
CA THR A 273 -22.17 -1.11 -17.60
C THR A 273 -23.36 -1.00 -16.64
N TYR A 274 -24.43 -0.28 -17.01
CA TYR A 274 -25.69 -0.26 -16.26
C TYR A 274 -26.53 -1.51 -16.49
N SER A 275 -26.62 -1.95 -17.75
CA SER A 275 -27.46 -3.09 -18.15
C SER A 275 -26.90 -4.43 -17.68
N PHE A 276 -25.58 -4.49 -17.46
CA PHE A 276 -24.93 -5.68 -16.89
C PHE A 276 -25.52 -6.10 -15.53
N ARG A 277 -26.22 -5.22 -14.80
CA ARG A 277 -26.92 -5.58 -13.56
C ARG A 277 -27.97 -6.66 -13.80
N GLU A 278 -28.66 -6.61 -14.94
CA GLU A 278 -29.72 -7.54 -15.28
C GLU A 278 -29.11 -8.90 -15.64
N GLU A 279 -28.07 -8.89 -16.48
CA GLU A 279 -27.30 -10.09 -16.80
C GLU A 279 -26.70 -10.74 -15.55
N LEU A 280 -26.10 -9.93 -14.66
CA LEU A 280 -25.51 -10.39 -13.42
C LEU A 280 -26.53 -11.11 -12.53
N ARG A 281 -27.70 -10.50 -12.30
CA ARG A 281 -28.72 -11.00 -11.37
C ARG A 281 -29.56 -12.13 -11.96
N ASN A 282 -29.93 -12.02 -13.23
CA ASN A 282 -30.92 -12.92 -13.84
C ASN A 282 -30.28 -14.15 -14.47
N ASP A 283 -29.02 -14.05 -14.92
CA ASP A 283 -28.41 -15.08 -15.77
C ASP A 283 -27.07 -15.61 -15.19
N LEU A 284 -26.08 -14.72 -15.00
CA LEU A 284 -24.73 -15.13 -14.63
C LEU A 284 -24.62 -15.67 -13.19
N MET A 285 -25.14 -14.94 -12.19
CA MET A 285 -25.08 -15.40 -10.80
C MET A 285 -25.86 -16.71 -10.59
N PRO A 286 -27.12 -16.84 -11.05
CA PRO A 286 -27.86 -18.09 -10.94
C PRO A 286 -27.13 -19.28 -11.56
N LEU A 287 -26.51 -19.12 -12.73
CA LEU A 287 -25.76 -20.22 -13.34
C LEU A 287 -24.47 -20.54 -12.59
N ALA A 288 -23.65 -19.53 -12.28
CA ALA A 288 -22.36 -19.75 -11.64
C ALA A 288 -22.54 -20.41 -10.26
N GLU A 289 -23.45 -19.89 -9.44
CA GLU A 289 -23.62 -20.37 -8.06
C GLU A 289 -24.50 -21.62 -7.94
N SER A 290 -25.19 -22.01 -9.00
CA SER A 290 -25.82 -23.34 -9.07
C SER A 290 -24.85 -24.43 -9.52
N ARG A 291 -23.82 -24.05 -10.29
CA ARG A 291 -22.78 -24.97 -10.77
C ARG A 291 -21.64 -25.16 -9.77
N TYR A 292 -21.28 -24.12 -9.02
CA TYR A 292 -20.20 -24.18 -8.05
C TYR A 292 -20.70 -23.94 -6.63
N SER A 293 -20.07 -24.60 -5.66
CA SER A 293 -20.49 -24.59 -4.27
C SER A 293 -20.10 -23.28 -3.59
N THR A 294 -21.06 -22.37 -3.44
CA THR A 294 -20.87 -21.10 -2.73
C THR A 294 -21.60 -21.12 -1.38
N TYR A 295 -21.61 -19.98 -0.69
CA TYR A 295 -22.43 -19.80 0.52
C TYR A 295 -23.92 -19.60 0.21
N ALA A 296 -24.32 -19.38 -1.05
CA ALA A 296 -25.73 -19.28 -1.43
C ALA A 296 -26.41 -20.65 -1.30
N LYS A 297 -27.42 -20.77 -0.44
CA LYS A 297 -28.17 -22.02 -0.25
C LYS A 297 -29.24 -22.26 -1.32
N SER A 298 -29.65 -21.18 -1.98
CA SER A 298 -30.52 -21.17 -3.16
C SER A 298 -30.01 -20.13 -4.14
N CYS A 299 -30.24 -20.35 -5.43
CA CYS A 299 -29.85 -19.43 -6.51
C CYS A 299 -31.03 -18.51 -6.90
N ASP A 300 -31.63 -17.90 -5.88
CA ASP A 300 -32.74 -16.96 -5.97
C ASP A 300 -32.46 -15.73 -5.10
N ASP A 301 -33.35 -14.74 -5.16
CA ASP A 301 -33.19 -13.47 -4.46
C ASP A 301 -32.95 -13.65 -2.95
N GLN A 302 -33.60 -14.63 -2.32
CA GLN A 302 -33.42 -14.90 -0.91
C GLN A 302 -32.03 -15.47 -0.62
N GLY A 303 -31.62 -16.51 -1.35
CA GLY A 303 -30.33 -17.16 -1.16
C GLY A 303 -29.15 -16.21 -1.45
N PHE A 304 -29.27 -15.34 -2.46
CA PHE A 304 -28.26 -14.32 -2.74
C PHE A 304 -28.20 -13.24 -1.67
N THR A 305 -29.35 -12.79 -1.14
CA THR A 305 -29.41 -11.79 -0.06
C THR A 305 -28.83 -12.32 1.24
N GLU A 306 -29.16 -13.56 1.63
CA GLU A 306 -28.65 -14.19 2.85
C GLU A 306 -27.15 -14.46 2.79
N SER A 307 -26.62 -14.71 1.59
CA SER A 307 -25.19 -14.98 1.36
C SER A 307 -24.37 -13.76 0.93
N ARG A 308 -24.94 -12.55 0.93
CA ARG A 308 -24.28 -11.33 0.41
C ARG A 308 -22.91 -11.02 1.01
N ASP A 309 -22.66 -11.48 2.24
CA ASP A 309 -21.42 -11.30 2.98
C ASP A 309 -20.26 -12.17 2.45
N HIS A 310 -20.56 -13.11 1.55
CA HIS A 310 -19.62 -14.03 0.91
C HIS A 310 -19.39 -13.74 -0.59
N ARG A 311 -19.86 -12.57 -1.05
CA ARG A 311 -19.83 -12.18 -2.45
C ARG A 311 -19.17 -10.82 -2.65
N ALA A 312 -18.19 -10.79 -3.54
CA ALA A 312 -17.46 -9.61 -3.93
C ALA A 312 -17.63 -9.29 -5.41
N PHE A 313 -17.63 -8.00 -5.74
CA PHE A 313 -17.51 -7.52 -7.11
C PHE A 313 -16.36 -6.54 -7.21
N ALA A 314 -15.43 -6.76 -8.14
CA ALA A 314 -14.36 -5.82 -8.41
C ALA A 314 -14.14 -5.62 -9.91
N GLY A 315 -13.44 -4.56 -10.30
CA GLY A 315 -13.02 -4.40 -11.68
C GLY A 315 -12.00 -3.30 -11.92
N LEU A 316 -11.39 -3.34 -13.11
CA LEU A 316 -10.39 -2.37 -13.58
C LEU A 316 -11.00 -1.38 -14.56
N SER A 317 -10.71 -0.08 -14.40
CA SER A 317 -11.12 0.98 -15.33
C SER A 317 -12.64 0.96 -15.56
N ARG A 318 -13.10 0.65 -16.77
CA ARG A 318 -14.52 0.46 -17.07
C ARG A 318 -15.16 -0.66 -16.25
N GLY A 319 -14.41 -1.70 -15.89
CA GLY A 319 -14.88 -2.72 -14.96
C GLY A 319 -15.12 -2.20 -13.54
N ALA A 320 -14.37 -1.19 -13.09
CA ALA A 320 -14.67 -0.50 -11.83
C ALA A 320 -15.98 0.32 -11.96
N VAL A 321 -16.22 0.92 -13.12
CA VAL A 321 -17.51 1.58 -13.42
C VAL A 321 -18.65 0.57 -13.41
N THR A 322 -18.47 -0.61 -14.01
CA THR A 322 -19.45 -1.71 -13.96
C THR A 322 -19.72 -2.16 -12.53
N MET A 323 -18.68 -2.27 -11.69
CA MET A 323 -18.85 -2.52 -10.26
C MET A 323 -19.76 -1.46 -9.62
N TYR A 324 -19.50 -0.17 -9.86
CA TYR A 324 -20.34 0.90 -9.33
C TYR A 324 -21.79 0.82 -9.85
N HIS A 325 -21.99 0.67 -11.15
CA HIS A 325 -23.31 0.69 -11.78
C HIS A 325 -24.13 -0.55 -11.45
N SER A 326 -23.56 -1.74 -11.66
CA SER A 326 -24.28 -3.01 -11.60
C SER A 326 -24.27 -3.69 -10.24
N ALA A 327 -23.14 -3.62 -9.52
CA ALA A 327 -23.03 -4.26 -8.21
C ALA A 327 -23.40 -3.29 -7.08
N LEU A 328 -22.68 -2.18 -6.94
CA LEU A 328 -22.88 -1.26 -5.80
C LEU A 328 -24.25 -0.58 -5.84
N CYS A 329 -24.69 -0.10 -7.01
CA CYS A 329 -25.96 0.61 -7.14
C CYS A 329 -27.12 -0.30 -7.56
N GLY A 330 -26.82 -1.38 -8.28
CA GLY A 330 -27.82 -2.29 -8.84
C GLY A 330 -28.08 -3.53 -8.00
N SER A 331 -27.16 -3.91 -7.10
CA SER A 331 -27.19 -5.20 -6.41
C SER A 331 -26.61 -5.18 -4.99
N LEU A 332 -26.78 -4.07 -4.25
CA LEU A 332 -26.25 -3.94 -2.87
C LEU A 332 -26.85 -4.97 -1.88
N ASP A 333 -28.05 -5.46 -2.20
CA ASP A 333 -28.71 -6.57 -1.54
C ASP A 333 -27.94 -7.90 -1.71
N TYR A 334 -27.22 -8.10 -2.81
CA TYR A 334 -26.50 -9.36 -3.11
C TYR A 334 -25.00 -9.30 -2.85
N PHE A 335 -24.43 -8.10 -2.67
CA PHE A 335 -22.99 -7.89 -2.50
C PHE A 335 -22.69 -7.03 -1.27
N SER A 336 -21.57 -7.32 -0.61
CA SER A 336 -21.08 -6.54 0.53
C SER A 336 -19.62 -6.08 0.37
N TRP A 337 -18.90 -6.64 -0.60
CA TRP A 337 -17.49 -6.35 -0.87
C TRP A 337 -17.31 -5.80 -2.29
N PHE A 338 -16.62 -4.67 -2.39
CA PHE A 338 -16.50 -3.93 -3.65
C PHE A 338 -15.06 -3.51 -3.90
N GLY A 339 -14.54 -3.70 -5.12
CA GLY A 339 -13.19 -3.29 -5.51
C GLY A 339 -13.17 -2.40 -6.75
N ALA A 340 -12.70 -1.16 -6.61
CA ALA A 340 -12.53 -0.23 -7.72
C ALA A 340 -11.04 -0.02 -8.03
N PHE A 341 -10.56 -0.57 -9.16
CA PHE A 341 -9.18 -0.39 -9.61
C PHE A 341 -9.15 0.64 -10.75
N SER A 342 -8.57 1.82 -10.50
CA SER A 342 -8.35 2.85 -11.54
C SER A 342 -9.60 3.24 -12.35
N GLY A 343 -10.76 3.32 -11.70
CA GLY A 343 -12.00 3.84 -12.28
C GLY A 343 -12.92 4.44 -11.22
N SER A 344 -13.78 5.37 -11.62
CA SER A 344 -14.69 6.09 -10.72
C SER A 344 -16.10 6.15 -11.33
N ARG A 345 -17.11 6.36 -10.49
CA ARG A 345 -18.49 6.54 -10.94
C ARG A 345 -18.69 7.80 -11.80
N LEU A 346 -17.85 8.83 -11.59
CA LEU A 346 -17.96 10.12 -12.25
C LEU A 346 -16.88 10.23 -13.33
N PHE A 347 -17.24 9.99 -14.60
CA PHE A 347 -16.42 10.47 -15.72
C PHE A 347 -16.53 12.00 -15.91
N SER A 348 -17.33 12.70 -15.10
CA SER A 348 -17.43 14.17 -15.05
C SER A 348 -16.80 14.77 -13.78
N GLY A 349 -15.47 14.76 -13.70
CA GLY A 349 -14.72 15.61 -12.78
C GLY A 349 -13.81 14.89 -11.80
N ASN A 350 -12.50 15.03 -12.03
CA ASN A 350 -11.30 15.00 -11.17
C ASN A 350 -11.14 14.17 -9.87
N ASP A 351 -12.12 13.39 -9.41
CA ASP A 351 -11.97 12.62 -8.17
C ASP A 351 -11.96 11.11 -8.45
N THR A 352 -10.77 10.56 -8.70
CA THR A 352 -10.51 9.11 -8.71
C THR A 352 -10.48 8.59 -7.27
N VAL A 353 -11.49 7.80 -6.88
CA VAL A 353 -11.46 6.99 -5.66
C VAL A 353 -11.16 5.54 -6.05
N GLY A 354 -9.91 5.12 -5.84
CA GLY A 354 -9.49 3.72 -5.98
C GLY A 354 -9.43 3.03 -4.61
N GLY A 355 -9.87 1.77 -4.54
CA GLY A 355 -9.81 0.97 -3.31
C GLY A 355 -10.83 -0.17 -3.26
N VAL A 356 -10.58 -1.16 -2.39
CA VAL A 356 -11.55 -2.18 -1.99
C VAL A 356 -12.18 -1.75 -0.67
N PHE A 357 -13.50 -1.77 -0.56
CA PHE A 357 -14.20 -1.32 0.64
C PHE A 357 -15.40 -2.24 0.96
N ARG A 358 -15.65 -2.43 2.27
CA ARG A 358 -16.87 -3.03 2.81
C ARG A 358 -17.78 -1.91 3.30
N LEU A 359 -19.03 -1.88 2.86
CA LEU A 359 -20.02 -0.94 3.37
C LEU A 359 -20.58 -1.48 4.69
N SER A 360 -20.05 -1.01 5.81
CA SER A 360 -20.77 -0.97 7.08
C SER A 360 -21.24 0.48 7.29
N ASP A 361 -22.54 0.73 7.30
CA ASP A 361 -23.10 2.09 7.45
C ASP A 361 -22.60 2.78 8.75
N PRO A 362 -22.40 4.13 8.79
CA PRO A 362 -22.36 5.12 7.71
C PRO A 362 -20.91 5.51 7.35
N LEU A 363 -20.68 5.81 6.07
CA LEU A 363 -19.43 6.28 5.45
C LEU A 363 -18.35 6.85 6.40
N PRO A 364 -17.17 6.22 6.41
CA PRO A 364 -15.94 6.97 6.22
C PRO A 364 -15.08 6.33 5.13
N LEU A 365 -14.62 7.17 4.21
CA LEU A 365 -13.52 6.90 3.29
C LEU A 365 -12.29 6.41 4.08
N CYS A 366 -11.62 5.40 3.52
CA CYS A 366 -10.43 4.69 4.01
C CYS A 366 -10.66 3.72 5.17
N VAL A 367 -10.71 2.42 4.83
CA VAL A 367 -10.42 1.34 5.77
C VAL A 367 -9.39 0.40 5.15
N GLN A 368 -8.25 0.28 5.84
CA GLN A 368 -7.22 -0.74 5.65
C GLN A 368 -7.77 -2.13 5.97
N TRP A 369 -7.24 -3.13 5.27
CA TRP A 369 -7.47 -4.54 5.54
C TRP A 369 -6.92 -4.98 6.91
N LYS A 370 -7.75 -5.74 7.62
CA LYS A 370 -7.35 -6.89 8.42
C LYS A 370 -8.26 -8.03 7.97
N LEU A 371 -7.70 -9.00 7.24
CA LEU A 371 -8.28 -10.34 7.09
C LEU A 371 -7.93 -11.14 8.34
#